data_AF-A0A9W4TEP0-F1
#
_entry.id   AF-A0A9W4TEP0-F1
#
_cell.length_a   1.000
_cell.length_b   1.000
_cell.length_c   1.000
_cell.angle_alpha   90.00
_cell.angle_beta   90.00
_cell.angle_gamma   90.00
#
_symmetry.space_group_name_H-M   'P 1'
#
loop_
_entity.id
_entity.type
_entity.pdbx_description
1 polymer ?
#
loop_
_entity_poly.entity_id
_entity_poly.type
_entity_poly.pdbx_seq_one_letter_code
_entity_poly.pdbx_strand_id
1 'polypeptide(L)'
;FTTSLDTIFDRLNANRPRQSPRETNLVPVRRFSRKTDEDPNDWFIHFEKAAKANNWTSERALEIVGGFFEGMAADWYEDTDFQSWKDPKEVELEEDNDDQ
;
A
#
# COMPACT_ATOMS: atom_id res chain seq x y z
N PHE A 1 17.18 40.59 -23.59
CA PHE A 1 15.96 39.86 -23.19
C PHE A 1 16.08 39.50 -21.72
N THR A 2 15.27 40.11 -20.83
CA THR A 2 15.25 39.73 -19.41
C THR A 2 14.08 38.80 -19.18
N THR A 3 14.36 37.55 -18.82
CA THR A 3 13.31 36.60 -18.43
C THR A 3 12.76 37.01 -17.07
N SER A 4 11.43 37.07 -16.91
CA SER A 4 10.80 37.46 -15.64
C SER A 4 11.19 36.50 -14.52
N LEU A 5 11.32 37.02 -13.29
CA LEU A 5 11.60 36.21 -12.11
C LEU A 5 10.49 35.19 -11.84
N ASP A 6 9.24 35.52 -12.19
CA ASP A 6 8.11 34.58 -12.08
C ASP A 6 8.33 33.35 -12.95
N THR A 7 8.85 33.55 -14.17
CA THR A 7 9.19 32.46 -15.09
C THR A 7 10.35 31.60 -14.58
N ILE A 8 11.27 32.18 -13.82
CA ILE A 8 12.38 31.44 -13.21
C ILE A 8 11.86 30.65 -11.99
N PHE A 9 10.99 31.24 -11.18
CA PHE A 9 10.39 30.59 -10.01
C PHE A 9 9.50 29.40 -10.40
N ASP A 10 8.68 29.53 -11.44
CA ASP A 10 7.82 28.44 -11.94
C ASP A 10 8.65 27.25 -12.45
N ARG A 11 9.77 27.52 -13.14
CA ARG A 11 10.70 26.47 -13.61
C ARG A 11 11.40 25.73 -12.47
N LEU A 12 11.68 26.43 -11.37
CA LEU A 12 12.26 25.81 -10.17
C LEU A 12 11.24 24.97 -9.40
N ASN A 13 9.95 25.34 -9.43
CA ASN A 13 8.91 24.62 -8.69
C ASN A 13 8.37 23.39 -9.44
N ALA A 14 8.38 23.42 -10.78
CA ALA A 14 7.96 22.30 -11.64
C ALA A 14 8.89 21.07 -11.57
N ASN A 15 10.10 21.19 -11.02
CA ASN A 15 11.09 20.11 -10.95
C ASN A 15 11.23 19.47 -9.56
N ARG A 16 10.27 19.69 -8.65
CA ARG A 16 10.25 18.92 -7.40
C ARG A 16 9.75 17.51 -7.71
N PRO A 17 10.53 16.45 -7.42
CA PRO A 17 9.97 15.10 -7.48
C PRO A 17 8.75 15.09 -6.54
N ARG A 18 7.60 14.61 -7.03
CA ARG A 18 6.44 14.36 -6.18
C ARG A 18 6.92 13.41 -5.09
N GLN A 19 7.11 13.93 -3.88
CA GLN A 19 7.52 13.09 -2.77
C GLN A 19 6.37 12.15 -2.48
N SER A 20 6.59 10.85 -2.67
CA SER A 20 5.63 9.84 -2.24
C SER A 20 5.29 10.09 -0.78
N PRO A 21 4.01 10.06 -0.39
CA PRO A 21 3.65 10.29 1.00
C PRO A 21 4.42 9.29 1.88
N ARG A 22 4.89 9.77 3.04
CA ARG A 22 5.78 8.98 3.92
C ARG A 22 4.99 7.85 4.59
N GLU A 23 5.62 6.70 4.76
CA GLU A 23 5.13 5.63 5.62
C GLU A 23 5.02 6.12 7.08
N THR A 24 3.95 5.71 7.77
CA THR A 24 3.68 6.03 9.18
C THR A 24 3.22 4.79 9.95
N ASN A 25 2.97 4.93 11.26
CA ASN A 25 2.49 3.87 12.14
C ASN A 25 1.37 4.39 13.05
N LEU A 26 0.35 5.01 12.46
CA LEU A 26 -0.76 5.66 13.18
C LEU A 26 -1.79 4.64 13.69
N VAL A 27 -2.06 3.61 12.90
CA VAL A 27 -3.03 2.56 13.21
C VAL A 27 -2.30 1.24 13.39
N PRO A 28 -2.33 0.63 14.59
CA PRO A 28 -1.74 -0.68 14.80
C PRO A 28 -2.59 -1.78 14.15
N VAL A 29 -1.92 -2.83 13.70
CA VAL A 29 -2.54 -4.06 13.18
C VAL A 29 -2.52 -5.12 14.28
N ARG A 30 -3.65 -5.81 14.49
CA ARG A 30 -3.71 -6.95 15.42
C ARG A 30 -2.99 -8.18 14.84
N ARG A 31 -2.41 -9.02 15.69
CA ARG A 31 -1.82 -10.31 15.28
C ARG A 31 -2.92 -11.27 14.81
N PHE A 32 -2.58 -12.23 13.96
CA PHE A 32 -3.46 -13.30 13.52
C PHE A 32 -2.81 -14.66 13.71
N SER A 33 -3.48 -15.56 14.41
CA SER A 33 -2.95 -16.87 14.81
C SER A 33 -3.73 -18.06 14.26
N ARG A 34 -4.82 -17.80 13.51
CA ARG A 34 -5.73 -18.79 12.92
C ARG A 34 -6.46 -19.64 13.97
N LYS A 35 -6.76 -19.05 15.13
CA LYS A 35 -7.60 -19.71 16.15
C LYS A 35 -9.05 -19.81 15.67
N THR A 36 -9.81 -20.72 16.28
CA THR A 36 -11.20 -21.02 15.89
C THR A 36 -12.17 -19.84 16.02
N ASP A 37 -11.81 -18.84 16.83
CA ASP A 37 -12.56 -17.61 17.07
C ASP A 37 -12.10 -16.43 16.20
N GLU A 38 -11.03 -16.59 15.42
CA GLU A 38 -10.50 -15.55 14.54
C GLU A 38 -11.06 -15.70 13.12
N ASP A 39 -11.68 -14.64 12.60
CA ASP A 39 -12.12 -14.57 11.20
C ASP A 39 -10.99 -14.00 10.31
N PRO A 40 -10.46 -14.78 9.35
CA PRO A 40 -9.43 -14.31 8.42
C PRO A 40 -9.87 -13.10 7.58
N ASN A 41 -11.15 -13.02 7.18
CA ASN A 41 -11.66 -11.93 6.37
C ASN A 41 -11.73 -10.62 7.16
N ASP A 42 -12.23 -10.68 8.40
CA ASP A 42 -12.25 -9.50 9.27
C ASP A 42 -10.82 -9.00 9.56
N TRP A 43 -9.87 -9.92 9.71
CA TRP A 43 -8.46 -9.56 9.89
C TRP A 43 -7.88 -8.88 8.65
N PHE A 44 -8.14 -9.41 7.47
CA PHE A 44 -7.69 -8.83 6.21
C PHE A 44 -8.25 -7.42 6.01
N ILE A 45 -9.57 -7.22 6.23
CA ILE A 45 -10.21 -5.89 6.15
C ILE A 45 -9.56 -4.91 7.13
N HIS A 46 -9.24 -5.36 8.34
CA HIS A 46 -8.55 -4.53 9.33
C HIS A 46 -7.13 -4.17 8.89
N PHE A 47 -6.38 -5.13 8.34
CA PHE A 47 -5.04 -4.90 7.81
C PHE A 47 -5.05 -3.87 6.68
N GLU A 48 -5.98 -3.97 5.72
CA GLU A 48 -6.09 -3.01 4.61
C GLU A 48 -6.42 -1.59 5.08
N LYS A 49 -7.32 -1.46 6.07
CA LYS A 49 -7.64 -0.15 6.69
C LYS A 49 -6.40 0.46 7.36
N ALA A 50 -5.62 -0.35 8.07
CA ALA A 50 -4.39 0.10 8.69
C ALA A 50 -3.34 0.48 7.64
N ALA A 51 -3.16 -0.33 6.59
CA ALA A 51 -2.26 -0.05 5.48
C ALA A 51 -2.58 1.30 4.82
N LYS A 52 -3.86 1.57 4.56
CA LYS A 52 -4.31 2.85 4.03
C LYS A 52 -4.03 4.01 4.99
N ALA A 53 -4.32 3.84 6.29
CA ALA A 53 -4.10 4.88 7.29
C ALA A 53 -2.61 5.17 7.55
N ASN A 54 -1.78 4.14 7.45
CA ASN A 54 -0.33 4.19 7.64
C ASN A 54 0.43 4.56 6.37
N ASN A 55 -0.29 4.67 5.25
CA ASN A 55 0.25 4.99 3.95
C ASN A 55 1.30 3.96 3.48
N TRP A 56 0.99 2.68 3.68
CA TRP A 56 1.75 1.54 3.16
C TRP A 56 1.35 1.28 1.70
N THR A 57 2.36 1.11 0.84
CA THR A 57 2.14 0.65 -0.54
C THR A 57 1.80 -0.84 -0.56
N SER A 58 1.27 -1.34 -1.67
CA SER A 58 1.01 -2.78 -1.84
C SER A 58 2.27 -3.63 -1.68
N GLU A 59 3.40 -3.16 -2.22
CA GLU A 59 4.71 -3.81 -2.06
C GLU A 59 5.12 -3.83 -0.59
N ARG A 60 4.99 -2.69 0.10
CA ARG A 60 5.33 -2.60 1.51
C ARG A 60 4.46 -3.48 2.40
N ALA A 61 3.16 -3.55 2.08
CA ALA A 61 2.22 -4.43 2.76
C ALA A 61 2.66 -5.90 2.68
N LEU A 62 3.13 -6.37 1.52
CA LEU A 62 3.67 -7.73 1.35
C LEU A 62 4.91 -7.98 2.20
N GLU A 63 5.82 -7.01 2.26
CA GLU A 63 7.05 -7.16 3.06
C GLU A 63 6.76 -7.34 4.56
N ILE A 64 5.67 -6.74 5.06
CA ILE A 64 5.40 -6.68 6.51
C ILE A 64 4.27 -7.60 6.97
N VAL A 65 3.40 -8.08 6.07
CA VAL A 65 2.21 -8.87 6.45
C VAL A 65 2.59 -10.10 7.27
N GLY A 66 3.68 -10.78 6.90
CA GLY A 66 4.20 -11.95 7.62
C GLY A 66 4.52 -11.66 9.09
N GLY A 67 4.94 -10.44 9.42
CA GLY A 67 5.23 -10.02 10.79
C GLY A 67 4.01 -9.90 11.70
N PHE A 68 2.80 -9.93 11.13
CA PHE A 68 1.54 -9.92 11.89
C PHE A 68 0.93 -11.32 12.06
N PHE A 69 1.50 -12.35 11.44
CA PHE A 69 1.10 -13.73 11.67
C PHE A 69 1.82 -14.33 12.88
N GLU A 70 1.13 -15.22 13.60
CA GLU A 70 1.67 -15.97 14.74
C GLU A 70 1.24 -17.44 14.69
N GLY A 71 2.02 -18.31 15.35
CA GLY A 71 1.72 -19.73 15.45
C GLY A 71 1.48 -20.36 14.09
N MET A 72 0.37 -21.10 13.95
CA MET A 72 0.04 -21.82 12.71
C MET A 72 -0.10 -20.92 11.48
N ALA A 73 -0.45 -19.63 11.66
CA ALA A 73 -0.50 -18.69 10.55
C ALA A 73 0.90 -18.28 10.07
N ALA A 74 1.84 -18.14 11.00
CA ALA A 74 3.24 -17.85 10.67
C ALA A 74 3.88 -19.04 9.96
N ASP A 75 3.70 -20.25 10.49
CA ASP A 75 4.19 -21.48 9.85
C ASP A 75 3.67 -21.62 8.41
N TRP A 76 2.37 -21.38 8.21
CA TRP A 76 1.78 -21.39 6.87
C TRP A 76 2.35 -20.30 5.94
N TYR A 77 2.61 -19.11 6.47
CA TYR A 77 3.17 -18.01 5.68
C TYR A 77 4.60 -18.30 5.21
N GLU A 78 5.43 -18.89 6.07
CA GLU A 78 6.80 -19.28 5.72
C GLU A 78 6.86 -20.34 4.61
N ASP A 79 5.85 -21.22 4.56
CA ASP A 79 5.72 -22.26 3.54
C ASP A 79 5.05 -21.78 2.23
N THR A 80 4.62 -20.52 2.16
CA THR A 80 3.85 -19.98 1.03
C THR A 80 4.62 -18.88 0.29
N ASP A 81 4.58 -18.90 -1.04
CA ASP A 81 5.19 -17.86 -1.88
C ASP A 81 4.17 -16.75 -2.23
N PHE A 82 4.38 -15.54 -1.70
CA PHE A 82 3.50 -14.38 -1.92
C PHE A 82 4.12 -13.36 -2.87
N GLN A 83 3.60 -13.28 -4.09
CA GLN A 83 4.14 -12.43 -5.15
C GLN A 83 3.36 -11.11 -5.36
N SER A 84 2.10 -11.01 -4.93
CA SER A 84 1.32 -9.77 -5.02
C SER A 84 0.24 -9.63 -3.93
N TRP A 85 -0.03 -8.38 -3.50
CA TRP A 85 -1.06 -8.08 -2.48
C TRP A 85 -2.46 -8.02 -3.09
N LYS A 86 -2.54 -7.54 -4.33
CA LYS A 86 -3.76 -7.52 -5.12
C LYS A 86 -3.70 -8.63 -6.15
N ASP A 87 -4.84 -9.24 -6.41
CA ASP A 87 -5.00 -10.17 -7.51
C ASP A 87 -4.72 -9.42 -8.83
N PRO A 88 -3.88 -9.95 -9.74
CA PRO A 88 -3.55 -9.28 -11.02
C PRO A 88 -4.76 -8.96 -11.92
N LYS A 89 -5.95 -9.47 -11.60
CA LYS A 89 -7.16 -9.37 -12.42
C LYS A 89 -8.01 -8.12 -12.17
N GLU A 90 -7.65 -7.25 -11.22
CA GLU A 90 -8.43 -6.03 -10.92
C GLU A 90 -7.85 -4.72 -11.53
N VAL A 91 -6.84 -4.81 -12.41
CA VAL A 91 -6.21 -3.63 -13.04
C VAL A 91 -6.75 -3.32 -14.45
N GLU A 92 -7.66 -4.13 -14.99
CA GLU A 92 -8.37 -3.83 -16.24
C GLU A 92 -9.78 -3.33 -15.95
N LEU A 93 -9.99 -2.02 -15.80
CA LEU A 93 -11.20 -1.26 -16.20
C LEU A 93 -10.99 0.25 -15.88
N GLU A 94 -9.96 0.86 -16.46
CA GLU A 94 -10.04 2.29 -16.82
C GLU A 94 -9.88 2.34 -18.34
N GLU A 95 -10.97 2.03 -19.05
CA GLU A 95 -11.11 2.39 -20.46
C GLU A 95 -11.11 3.92 -20.51
N ASP A 96 -10.02 4.46 -21.05
CA ASP A 96 -9.93 5.80 -21.60
C ASP A 96 -11.17 6.05 -22.48
N ASN A 97 -12.18 6.73 -21.92
CA ASN A 97 -13.14 7.44 -22.75
C ASN A 97 -12.43 8.71 -23.24
N ASP A 98 -11.58 8.51 -24.24
CA ASP A 98 -11.16 9.58 -25.15
C ASP A 98 -12.43 10.08 -25.84
N ASP A 99 -12.92 11.23 -25.38
CA ASP A 99 -13.90 12.04 -26.10
C ASP A 99 -13.36 12.33 -27.50
N GLN A 100 -13.99 11.74 -28.53
CA GLN A 100 -13.77 12.07 -29.93
C GLN A 100 -15.08 12.39 -30.64
#